data_AF-A0A2H6N1H0-F1
#
_entry.id   AF-A0A2H6N1H0-F1
#
_cell.length_a   1.000
_cell.length_b   1.000
_cell.length_c   1.000
_cell.angle_alpha   90.00
_cell.angle_beta   90.00
_cell.angle_gamma   90.00
#
_symmetry.space_group_name_H-M   'P 1'
#
loop_
_entity.id
_entity.type
_entity.pdbx_description
1 polymer ?
#
loop_
_entity_poly.entity_id
_entity_poly.type
_entity_poly.pdbx_seq_one_letter_code
_entity_poly.pdbx_strand_id
1 'polypeptide(L)'
;FQDYNERCIFDHKGKEFAMNLRSRVSTVSDMPQIRTLTFVVDACKMLEQARKVLAYSCIYSYYNQDTEKMDIMEQQSENLELHTNALQILLEEMLLHCQDLASSIRLLKAKHFNIGLELVRRIQERLLSILHHATQDFRVGFQIRQSSEQGGIKLSNVLNGTSAYKQLIFYEGSDSPDTDDGGKEEDEEDEYVPEWQEEYDDEDLDDDDDISYDDESENLERDGFFFDDEDEPFD
;
A
#
# COMPACT_ATOMS: atom_id res chain seq x y z
N PHE A 1 -4.57 -6.53 29.28
CA PHE A 1 -3.22 -6.10 28.88
C PHE A 1 -2.43 -7.25 28.27
N GLN A 2 -2.22 -8.37 28.99
CA GLN A 2 -1.48 -9.53 28.47
C GLN A 2 -2.02 -10.01 27.10
N ASP A 3 -3.33 -10.22 26.98
CA ASP A 3 -3.95 -10.69 25.73
C ASP A 3 -3.69 -9.76 24.53
N TYR A 4 -3.77 -8.43 24.74
CA TYR A 4 -3.47 -7.45 23.71
C TYR A 4 -2.00 -7.48 23.29
N ASN A 5 -1.09 -7.65 24.26
CA ASN A 5 0.34 -7.78 23.98
C ASN A 5 0.66 -9.07 23.19
N GLU A 6 0.04 -10.19 23.55
CA GLU A 6 0.18 -11.45 22.80
C GLU A 6 -0.31 -11.32 21.35
N ARG A 7 -1.45 -10.65 21.13
CA ARG A 7 -1.95 -10.32 19.79
C ARG A 7 -0.97 -9.44 19.00
N CYS A 8 -0.43 -8.38 19.60
CA CYS A 8 0.56 -7.53 18.95
C CYS A 8 1.83 -8.30 18.56
N ILE A 9 2.31 -9.22 19.41
CA ILE A 9 3.45 -10.09 19.11
C ILE A 9 3.11 -11.02 17.94
N PHE A 10 1.91 -11.59 17.91
CA PHE A 10 1.45 -12.43 16.81
C PHE A 10 1.47 -11.67 15.48
N ASP A 11 0.90 -10.47 15.45
CA ASP A 11 0.89 -9.64 14.22
C ASP A 11 2.30 -9.22 13.80
N HIS A 12 3.19 -8.92 14.77
CA HIS A 12 4.58 -8.62 14.47
C HIS A 12 5.28 -9.80 13.78
N LYS A 13 5.11 -11.03 14.29
CA LYS A 13 5.65 -12.24 13.68
C LYS A 13 5.07 -12.49 12.29
N GLY A 14 3.76 -12.28 12.11
CA GLY A 14 3.11 -12.39 10.81
C GLY A 14 3.65 -11.38 9.78
N LYS A 15 4.00 -10.17 10.22
CA LYS A 15 4.68 -9.17 9.40
C LYS A 15 6.10 -9.60 9.03
N GLU A 16 6.89 -10.10 9.97
CA GLU A 16 8.25 -10.60 9.71
C GLU A 16 8.24 -11.76 8.71
N PHE A 17 7.27 -12.66 8.83
CA PHE A 17 7.03 -13.71 7.85
C PHE A 17 6.87 -13.15 6.43
N ALA A 18 5.99 -12.16 6.25
CA ALA A 18 5.71 -11.57 4.95
C ALA A 18 6.93 -10.84 4.37
N MET A 19 7.70 -10.13 5.20
CA MET A 19 8.95 -9.48 4.81
C MET A 19 9.99 -10.48 4.32
N ASN A 20 10.17 -11.58 5.06
CA ASN A 20 11.11 -12.64 4.71
C ASN A 20 10.69 -13.31 3.39
N LEU A 21 9.40 -13.65 3.26
CA LEU A 21 8.86 -14.26 2.05
C LEU A 21 9.07 -13.35 0.83
N ARG A 22 8.75 -12.05 0.95
CA ARG A 22 9.00 -11.07 -0.12
C ARG A 22 10.48 -11.02 -0.51
N SER A 23 11.39 -10.95 0.46
CA SER A 23 12.83 -10.94 0.21
C SER A 23 13.27 -12.17 -0.58
N ARG A 24 12.79 -13.36 -0.20
CA ARG A 24 13.09 -14.61 -0.90
C ARG A 24 12.52 -14.63 -2.32
N VAL A 25 11.29 -14.15 -2.51
CA VAL A 25 10.65 -14.05 -3.83
C VAL A 25 11.42 -13.09 -4.73
N SER A 26 11.87 -11.95 -4.23
CA SER A 26 12.67 -10.98 -5.00
C SER A 26 14.03 -11.55 -5.43
N THR A 27 14.67 -12.40 -4.63
CA THR A 27 15.93 -13.06 -5.05
C THR A 27 15.75 -14.12 -6.15
N VAL A 28 14.52 -14.56 -6.40
CA VAL A 28 14.18 -15.59 -7.40
C VAL A 28 13.72 -14.97 -8.73
N SER A 29 13.76 -13.65 -8.86
CA SER A 29 13.17 -12.83 -9.94
C SER A 29 13.71 -13.08 -11.36
N ASP A 30 14.65 -13.99 -11.59
CA ASP A 30 15.24 -14.27 -12.92
C ASP A 30 14.28 -15.03 -13.87
N MET A 31 12.95 -14.90 -13.71
CA MET A 31 11.94 -15.77 -14.35
C MET A 31 10.89 -15.01 -15.17
N PRO A 32 10.39 -15.59 -16.27
CA PRO A 32 9.55 -14.89 -17.25
C PRO A 32 8.08 -14.66 -16.84
N GLN A 33 7.59 -15.19 -15.71
CA GLN A 33 6.20 -14.99 -15.27
C GLN A 33 6.02 -13.74 -14.41
N ILE A 34 6.23 -12.57 -15.04
CA ILE A 34 6.18 -11.26 -14.40
C ILE A 34 4.87 -11.06 -13.62
N ARG A 35 3.71 -11.43 -14.19
CA ARG A 35 2.40 -11.25 -13.54
C ARG A 35 2.27 -11.97 -12.20
N THR A 36 2.65 -13.24 -12.14
CA THR A 36 2.55 -14.05 -10.92
C THR A 36 3.53 -13.56 -9.86
N LEU A 37 4.75 -13.20 -10.29
CA LEU A 37 5.78 -12.67 -9.41
C LEU A 37 5.33 -11.34 -8.78
N THR A 38 4.85 -10.40 -9.59
CA THR A 38 4.32 -9.11 -9.13
C THR A 38 3.20 -9.31 -8.12
N PHE A 39 2.24 -10.19 -8.42
CA PHE A 39 1.16 -10.52 -7.49
C PHE A 39 1.68 -11.03 -6.15
N VAL A 40 2.62 -11.98 -6.12
CA VAL A 40 3.16 -12.53 -4.85
C VAL A 40 3.86 -11.44 -4.05
N VAL A 41 4.64 -10.59 -4.71
CA VAL A 41 5.33 -9.45 -4.07
C VAL A 41 4.31 -8.48 -3.47
N ASP A 42 3.26 -8.14 -4.21
CA ASP A 42 2.25 -7.20 -3.74
C ASP A 42 1.37 -7.81 -2.64
N ALA A 43 1.02 -9.08 -2.73
CA ALA A 43 0.36 -9.82 -1.66
C ALA A 43 1.17 -9.80 -0.36
N CYS A 44 2.50 -9.97 -0.44
CA CYS A 44 3.38 -9.86 0.73
C CYS A 44 3.38 -8.44 1.32
N LYS A 45 3.48 -7.40 0.48
CA LYS A 45 3.41 -6.00 0.94
C LYS A 45 2.07 -5.70 1.64
N MET A 46 0.96 -6.17 1.05
CA MET A 46 -0.38 -6.01 1.62
C MET A 46 -0.51 -6.74 2.96
N LEU A 47 0.05 -7.96 3.06
CA LEU A 47 0.09 -8.71 4.31
C LEU A 47 0.90 -7.97 5.39
N GLU A 48 2.07 -7.41 5.05
CA GLU A 48 2.87 -6.60 5.98
C GLU A 48 2.11 -5.38 6.49
N GLN A 49 1.44 -4.66 5.58
CA GLN A 49 0.65 -3.48 5.92
C GLN A 49 -0.54 -3.85 6.81
N ALA A 50 -1.28 -4.92 6.47
CA ALA A 50 -2.42 -5.38 7.25
C ALA A 50 -2.03 -5.79 8.66
N ARG A 51 -0.96 -6.58 8.81
CA ARG A 51 -0.39 -6.97 10.11
C ARG A 51 0.01 -5.76 10.95
N LYS A 52 0.63 -4.75 10.33
CA LYS A 52 0.97 -3.49 11.00
C LYS A 52 -0.29 -2.77 11.51
N VAL A 53 -1.33 -2.66 10.69
CA VAL A 53 -2.59 -2.02 11.08
C VAL A 53 -3.29 -2.80 12.19
N LEU A 54 -3.35 -4.14 12.11
CA LEU A 54 -3.93 -4.97 13.17
C LEU A 54 -3.23 -4.79 14.53
N ALA A 55 -1.90 -4.73 14.55
CA ALA A 55 -1.14 -4.45 15.77
C ALA A 55 -1.49 -3.06 16.35
N TYR A 56 -1.61 -2.02 15.52
CA TYR A 56 -2.02 -0.70 16.01
C TYR A 56 -3.48 -0.65 16.44
N SER A 57 -4.38 -1.31 15.72
CA SER A 57 -5.79 -1.44 16.10
C SER A 57 -5.93 -2.16 17.44
N CYS A 58 -5.09 -3.17 17.70
CA CYS A 58 -5.05 -3.86 18.99
C CYS A 58 -4.71 -2.89 20.14
N ILE A 59 -3.67 -2.07 19.97
CA ILE A 59 -3.30 -1.03 20.96
C ILE A 59 -4.41 0.01 21.11
N TYR A 60 -5.01 0.45 20.00
CA TYR A 60 -6.11 1.39 20.01
C TYR A 60 -7.31 0.86 20.82
N SER A 61 -7.74 -0.38 20.57
CA SER A 61 -8.85 -1.01 21.30
C SER A 61 -8.54 -1.18 22.78
N TYR A 62 -7.28 -1.40 23.18
CA TYR A 62 -6.90 -1.48 24.59
C TYR A 62 -7.16 -0.18 25.36
N TYR A 63 -6.94 0.99 24.73
CA TYR A 63 -7.13 2.28 25.38
C TYR A 63 -8.55 2.85 25.24
N ASN A 64 -9.37 2.30 24.36
CA ASN A 64 -10.69 2.84 24.02
C ASN A 64 -11.86 1.89 24.34
N GLN A 65 -11.68 1.00 25.33
CA GLN A 65 -12.64 -0.06 25.70
C GLN A 65 -14.05 0.46 26.05
N ASP A 66 -14.17 1.69 26.54
CA ASP A 66 -15.44 2.27 27.03
C ASP A 66 -16.13 3.20 26.01
N THR A 67 -15.74 3.17 24.74
CA THR A 67 -16.25 4.10 23.70
C THR A 67 -17.31 3.45 22.81
N GLU A 68 -18.48 4.08 22.63
CA GLU A 68 -19.58 3.56 21.79
C GLU A 68 -19.20 3.36 20.30
N LYS A 69 -18.22 4.13 19.80
CA LYS A 69 -17.67 3.97 18.45
C LYS A 69 -16.72 2.77 18.29
N MET A 70 -16.43 2.05 19.38
CA MET A 70 -15.53 0.89 19.36
C MET A 70 -16.09 -0.22 18.46
N ASP A 71 -17.41 -0.45 18.47
CA ASP A 71 -18.04 -1.57 17.76
C ASP A 71 -17.77 -1.55 16.25
N ILE A 72 -17.82 -0.37 15.61
CA ILE A 72 -17.55 -0.27 14.16
C ILE A 72 -16.07 -0.51 13.86
N MET A 73 -15.17 0.07 14.65
CA MET A 73 -13.73 -0.09 14.47
C MET A 73 -13.28 -1.53 14.75
N GLU A 74 -13.81 -2.13 15.81
CA GLU A 74 -13.59 -3.52 16.18
C GLU A 74 -14.06 -4.44 15.05
N GLN A 75 -15.29 -4.25 14.55
CA GLN A 75 -15.81 -5.06 13.46
C GLN A 75 -14.97 -4.95 12.17
N GLN A 76 -14.48 -3.74 11.82
CA GLN A 76 -13.59 -3.60 10.66
C GLN A 76 -12.24 -4.28 10.90
N SER A 77 -11.71 -4.21 12.12
CA SER A 77 -10.44 -4.85 12.49
C SER A 77 -10.53 -6.39 12.49
N GLU A 78 -11.64 -6.97 12.97
CA GLU A 78 -11.88 -8.42 12.93
C GLU A 78 -11.98 -8.94 11.49
N ASN A 79 -12.70 -8.22 10.63
CA ASN A 79 -12.81 -8.58 9.21
C ASN A 79 -11.45 -8.47 8.50
N LEU A 80 -10.67 -7.43 8.81
CA LEU A 80 -9.30 -7.30 8.33
C LEU A 80 -8.45 -8.50 8.80
N GLU A 81 -8.55 -8.89 10.07
CA GLU A 81 -7.82 -10.03 10.63
C GLU A 81 -8.16 -11.34 9.90
N LEU A 82 -9.44 -11.59 9.67
CA LEU A 82 -9.90 -12.79 8.95
C LEU A 82 -9.32 -12.87 7.55
N HIS A 83 -9.39 -11.78 6.77
CA HIS A 83 -8.84 -11.75 5.41
C HIS A 83 -7.31 -11.83 5.41
N THR A 84 -6.65 -11.20 6.38
CA THR A 84 -5.19 -11.22 6.54
C THR A 84 -4.69 -12.64 6.85
N ASN A 85 -5.34 -13.34 7.77
CA ASN A 85 -5.03 -14.72 8.11
C ASN A 85 -5.28 -15.66 6.92
N ALA A 86 -6.39 -15.48 6.20
CA ALA A 86 -6.68 -16.26 5.00
C ALA A 86 -5.63 -16.05 3.90
N LEU A 87 -5.15 -14.82 3.70
CA LEU A 87 -4.10 -14.52 2.73
C LEU A 87 -2.77 -15.16 3.14
N GLN A 88 -2.41 -15.10 4.42
CA GLN A 88 -1.20 -15.74 4.92
C GLN A 88 -1.23 -17.27 4.70
N ILE A 89 -2.31 -17.94 5.09
CA ILE A 89 -2.47 -19.39 4.89
C ILE A 89 -2.35 -19.73 3.40
N LEU A 90 -3.02 -18.96 2.53
CA LEU A 90 -2.96 -19.17 1.09
C LEU A 90 -1.52 -19.05 0.55
N LEU A 91 -0.75 -18.05 1.01
CA LEU A 91 0.65 -17.88 0.61
C LEU A 91 1.54 -19.02 1.12
N GLU A 92 1.33 -19.47 2.36
CA GLU A 92 2.05 -20.63 2.92
C GLU A 92 1.72 -21.92 2.14
N GLU A 93 0.45 -22.12 1.81
CA GLU A 93 -0.02 -23.25 0.99
C GLU A 93 0.58 -23.24 -0.41
N MET A 94 0.60 -22.08 -1.06
CA MET A 94 1.11 -21.93 -2.42
C MET A 94 2.64 -22.06 -2.51
N LEU A 95 3.37 -21.50 -1.54
CA LEU A 95 4.79 -21.20 -1.71
C LEU A 95 5.72 -22.02 -0.81
N LEU A 96 5.23 -22.58 0.30
CA LEU A 96 6.07 -23.30 1.26
C LEU A 96 5.89 -24.82 1.24
N HIS A 97 4.90 -25.32 0.50
CA HIS A 97 4.69 -26.76 0.35
C HIS A 97 5.68 -27.43 -0.62
N CYS A 98 6.40 -26.66 -1.46
CA CYS A 98 7.41 -27.19 -2.36
C CYS A 98 8.82 -26.82 -1.89
N GLN A 99 9.79 -27.71 -2.15
CA GLN A 99 11.22 -27.51 -1.84
C GLN A 99 11.81 -26.29 -2.57
N ASP A 100 11.29 -25.97 -3.76
CA ASP A 100 11.78 -24.87 -4.59
C ASP A 100 10.69 -23.80 -4.80
N LEU A 101 10.96 -22.60 -4.29
CA LEU A 101 10.10 -21.42 -4.38
C LEU A 101 9.88 -20.97 -5.84
N ALA A 102 10.91 -21.07 -6.68
CA ALA A 102 10.84 -20.71 -8.10
C ALA A 102 9.81 -21.58 -8.84
N SER A 103 9.83 -22.88 -8.53
CA SER A 103 8.88 -23.84 -9.10
C SER A 103 7.47 -23.66 -8.54
N SER A 104 7.30 -23.36 -7.26
CA SER A 104 5.98 -23.00 -6.68
C SER A 104 5.33 -21.81 -7.39
N ILE A 105 6.11 -20.75 -7.66
CA ILE A 105 5.61 -19.55 -8.34
C ILE A 105 5.20 -19.89 -9.78
N ARG A 106 6.03 -20.65 -10.52
CA ARG A 106 5.73 -21.09 -11.89
C ARG A 106 4.47 -21.95 -12.01
N LEU A 107 4.26 -22.83 -11.02
CA LEU A 107 3.19 -23.82 -11.01
C LEU A 107 1.95 -23.32 -10.25
N LEU A 108 1.87 -22.01 -10.00
CA LEU A 108 0.75 -21.45 -9.28
C LEU A 108 -0.56 -21.69 -10.04
N LYS A 109 -1.50 -22.37 -9.39
CA LYS A 109 -2.81 -22.64 -10.00
C LYS A 109 -3.62 -21.34 -10.08
N ALA A 110 -4.28 -21.12 -11.22
CA ALA A 110 -5.17 -19.98 -11.43
C ALA A 110 -6.23 -19.79 -10.34
N LYS A 111 -6.74 -20.90 -9.76
CA LYS A 111 -7.68 -20.85 -8.62
C LYS A 111 -7.08 -20.12 -7.42
N HIS A 112 -5.86 -20.46 -7.02
CA HIS A 112 -5.21 -19.84 -5.85
C HIS A 112 -4.85 -18.38 -6.14
N PHE A 113 -4.40 -18.09 -7.36
CA PHE A 113 -4.14 -16.73 -7.82
C PHE A 113 -5.38 -15.84 -7.70
N ASN A 114 -6.54 -16.28 -8.21
CA ASN A 114 -7.78 -15.50 -8.16
C ASN A 114 -8.31 -15.30 -6.72
N ILE A 115 -8.25 -16.34 -5.88
CA ILE A 115 -8.61 -16.22 -4.46
C ILE A 115 -7.68 -15.21 -3.78
N GLY A 116 -6.39 -15.27 -4.07
CA GLY A 116 -5.40 -14.35 -3.52
C GLY A 116 -5.64 -12.89 -3.93
N LEU A 117 -5.98 -12.63 -5.20
CA LEU A 117 -6.36 -11.30 -5.66
C LEU A 117 -7.59 -10.76 -4.93
N GLU A 118 -8.63 -11.57 -4.77
CA GLU A 118 -9.84 -11.16 -4.06
C GLU A 118 -9.56 -10.87 -2.57
N LEU A 119 -8.68 -11.66 -1.93
CA LEU A 119 -8.25 -11.40 -0.55
C LEU A 119 -7.47 -10.09 -0.44
N VAL A 120 -6.54 -9.83 -1.37
CA VAL A 120 -5.79 -8.56 -1.41
C VAL A 120 -6.75 -7.36 -1.54
N ARG A 121 -7.73 -7.47 -2.45
CA ARG A 121 -8.75 -6.44 -2.67
C ARG A 121 -9.56 -6.17 -1.39
N ARG A 122 -10.06 -7.23 -0.73
CA ARG A 122 -10.81 -7.10 0.54
C ARG A 122 -9.98 -6.51 1.66
N ILE A 123 -8.72 -6.91 1.78
CA ILE A 123 -7.80 -6.33 2.77
C ILE A 123 -7.66 -4.82 2.52
N GLN A 124 -7.45 -4.41 1.26
CA GLN A 124 -7.35 -3.00 0.89
C GLN A 124 -8.61 -2.20 1.27
N GLU A 125 -9.80 -2.73 0.98
CA GLU A 125 -11.07 -2.10 1.37
C GLU A 125 -11.19 -1.91 2.89
N ARG A 126 -10.83 -2.94 3.67
CA ARG A 126 -10.87 -2.87 5.14
C ARG A 126 -9.85 -1.88 5.69
N LEU A 127 -8.65 -1.81 5.10
CA LEU A 127 -7.63 -0.83 5.48
C LEU A 127 -8.10 0.60 5.25
N LEU A 128 -8.71 0.88 4.09
CA LEU A 128 -9.29 2.19 3.78
C LEU A 128 -10.45 2.53 4.73
N SER A 129 -11.31 1.55 5.01
CA SER A 129 -12.40 1.72 5.97
C SER A 129 -11.89 2.07 7.36
N ILE A 130 -10.92 1.32 7.89
CA ILE A 130 -10.30 1.62 9.21
C ILE A 130 -9.69 3.02 9.23
N LEU A 131 -8.95 3.38 8.17
CA LEU A 131 -8.37 4.72 8.05
C LEU A 131 -9.44 5.82 8.05
N HIS A 132 -10.53 5.61 7.32
CA HIS A 132 -11.64 6.55 7.29
C HIS A 132 -12.22 6.74 8.69
N HIS A 133 -12.56 5.66 9.40
CA HIS A 133 -13.13 5.75 10.75
C HIS A 133 -12.15 6.39 11.75
N ALA A 134 -10.86 6.06 11.68
CA ALA A 134 -9.83 6.63 12.56
C ALA A 134 -9.65 8.15 12.32
N THR A 135 -9.69 8.59 11.06
CA THR A 135 -9.57 10.02 10.73
C THR A 135 -10.82 10.82 11.08
N GLN A 136 -12.01 10.22 11.00
CA GLN A 136 -13.24 10.86 11.49
C GLN A 136 -13.20 11.06 13.02
N ASP A 137 -12.74 10.05 13.76
CA ASP A 137 -12.66 10.18 15.21
C ASP A 137 -11.69 11.27 15.66
N PHE A 138 -10.55 11.40 14.98
CA PHE A 138 -9.59 12.47 15.21
C PHE A 138 -10.21 13.86 14.96
N ARG A 139 -10.95 14.06 13.85
CA ARG A 139 -11.60 15.34 13.55
C ARG A 139 -12.62 15.72 14.62
N VAL A 140 -13.41 14.76 15.09
CA VAL A 140 -14.39 14.97 16.17
C VAL A 140 -13.68 15.31 17.49
N GLY A 141 -12.59 14.62 17.82
CA GLY A 141 -11.77 14.92 18.99
C GLY A 141 -11.21 16.35 18.99
N PHE A 142 -10.79 16.87 17.83
CA PHE A 142 -10.34 18.26 17.69
C PHE A 142 -11.47 19.28 17.85
N GLN A 143 -12.64 19.01 17.26
CA GLN A 143 -13.80 19.91 17.34
C GLN A 143 -14.37 20.00 18.77
N ILE A 144 -14.45 18.86 19.48
CA ILE A 144 -14.90 18.84 20.88
C ILE A 144 -13.94 19.65 21.78
N ARG A 145 -12.63 19.57 21.51
CA ARG A 145 -11.62 20.35 22.25
C ARG A 145 -11.73 21.85 21.98
N GLN A 146 -12.00 22.25 20.74
CA GLN A 146 -12.25 23.67 20.39
C GLN A 146 -13.56 24.19 20.99
N SER A 147 -14.60 23.36 21.08
CA SER A 147 -15.87 23.75 21.69
C SER A 147 -15.81 23.86 23.22
N SER A 148 -14.88 23.17 23.88
CA SER A 148 -14.66 23.25 25.32
C SER A 148 -13.61 24.29 25.73
N GLU A 149 -12.74 24.74 24.83
CA GLU A 149 -11.76 25.82 25.05
C GLU A 149 -12.29 27.18 24.55
N GLN A 150 -13.35 27.71 25.18
CA GLN A 150 -13.60 29.18 25.18
C GLN A 150 -12.70 29.94 26.18
N GLY A 151 -11.73 29.27 26.83
CA GLY A 151 -10.66 29.90 27.62
C GLY A 151 -9.32 29.56 26.98
N GLY A 152 -8.76 30.50 26.21
CA GLY A 152 -7.75 30.22 25.20
C GLY A 152 -6.39 29.74 25.69
N ILE A 153 -5.78 28.86 24.89
CA ILE A 153 -4.33 28.75 24.75
C ILE A 153 -4.03 28.59 23.25
N LYS A 154 -3.48 29.66 22.65
CA LYS A 154 -2.87 29.61 21.32
C LYS A 154 -1.67 28.66 21.38
N LEU A 155 -1.81 27.46 20.84
CA LEU A 155 -0.68 26.64 20.39
C LEU A 155 -0.60 26.73 18.87
N SER A 156 -0.22 27.91 18.39
CA SER A 156 0.35 28.04 17.05
C SER A 156 1.76 27.46 17.11
N ASN A 157 1.95 26.22 16.65
CA ASN A 157 3.23 25.72 16.14
C ASN A 157 3.00 24.46 15.28
N VAL A 158 2.91 24.70 13.97
CA VAL A 158 3.44 23.89 12.86
C VAL A 158 3.19 22.37 12.87
N LEU A 159 2.32 21.92 11.96
CA LEU A 159 2.72 20.96 10.92
C LEU A 159 1.87 21.19 9.66
N ASN A 160 2.27 22.20 8.88
CA ASN A 160 1.88 22.30 7.49
C ASN A 160 2.73 21.27 6.72
N GLY A 161 2.35 20.00 6.86
CA GLY A 161 2.99 18.89 6.17
C GLY A 161 2.06 18.38 5.10
N THR A 162 2.31 18.78 3.86
CA THR A 162 1.81 18.14 2.65
C THR A 162 2.26 16.68 2.67
N SER A 163 1.51 15.83 3.36
CA SER A 163 1.90 14.45 3.65
C SER A 163 1.62 13.58 2.43
N ALA A 164 2.56 13.54 1.49
CA ALA A 164 2.97 12.35 0.72
C ALA A 164 1.96 11.19 0.54
N TYR A 165 0.70 11.46 0.17
CA TYR A 165 -0.33 10.44 -0.05
C TYR A 165 -0.46 10.03 -1.53
N LYS A 166 0.44 10.52 -2.39
CA LYS A 166 0.44 10.23 -3.84
C LYS A 166 0.79 8.76 -4.19
N GLN A 167 1.05 7.90 -3.22
CA GLN A 167 1.51 6.53 -3.46
C GLN A 167 0.42 5.45 -3.27
N LEU A 168 -0.84 5.76 -3.61
CA LEU A 168 -1.95 4.79 -3.54
C LEU A 168 -2.82 4.75 -4.81
N ILE A 169 -2.32 5.20 -5.96
CA ILE A 169 -3.01 5.01 -7.24
C ILE A 169 -2.16 4.07 -8.10
N PHE A 170 -2.58 2.80 -8.18
CA PHE A 170 -2.16 1.90 -9.24
C PHE A 170 -3.18 2.05 -10.38
N TYR A 171 -2.69 2.51 -11.53
CA TYR A 171 -3.44 2.64 -12.78
C TYR A 171 -3.83 1.26 -13.30
N GLU A 172 -5.12 1.01 -13.47
CA GLU A 172 -5.64 -0.07 -14.32
C GLU A 172 -6.25 0.60 -15.57
N GLY A 173 -5.62 0.36 -16.72
CA GLY A 173 -6.01 0.89 -18.01
C GLY A 173 -6.37 -0.22 -19.01
N SER A 174 -7.18 0.19 -19.99
CA SER A 174 -7.66 -0.49 -21.21
C SER A 174 -8.81 -1.49 -21.06
N ASP A 175 -10.02 -1.14 -21.55
CA ASP A 175 -10.52 -1.20 -22.96
C ASP A 175 -10.97 -2.63 -23.33
N SER A 176 -12.11 -2.98 -23.95
CA SER A 176 -13.28 -2.36 -24.61
C SER A 176 -14.14 -3.59 -25.12
N PRO A 177 -15.20 -3.56 -25.96
CA PRO A 177 -16.46 -2.78 -26.04
C PRO A 177 -17.77 -3.64 -26.15
N ASP A 178 -18.92 -2.94 -26.10
CA ASP A 178 -20.22 -3.15 -26.80
C ASP A 178 -21.15 -4.37 -26.53
N THR A 179 -22.38 -4.10 -26.01
CA THR A 179 -23.72 -4.08 -26.71
C THR A 179 -24.83 -3.77 -25.67
N ASP A 180 -25.54 -2.63 -25.73
CA ASP A 180 -26.88 -2.39 -26.34
C ASP A 180 -28.04 -3.15 -25.62
N ASP A 181 -29.20 -2.65 -25.17
CA ASP A 181 -30.02 -1.44 -25.36
C ASP A 181 -31.06 -1.38 -24.20
N GLY A 182 -31.55 -0.19 -23.85
CA GLY A 182 -33.00 0.00 -23.58
C GLY A 182 -33.49 0.20 -22.15
N GLY A 183 -33.88 1.44 -21.81
CA GLY A 183 -35.02 1.69 -20.91
C GLY A 183 -34.84 2.79 -19.86
N LYS A 184 -35.30 4.00 -20.21
CA LYS A 184 -35.43 5.23 -19.41
C LYS A 184 -36.17 5.03 -18.08
N GLU A 185 -35.83 5.79 -17.03
CA GLU A 185 -36.62 6.91 -16.48
C GLU A 185 -35.77 7.73 -15.48
N GLU A 186 -36.09 9.01 -15.42
CA GLU A 186 -35.35 10.15 -14.86
C GLU A 186 -35.52 10.24 -13.33
N ASP A 187 -34.44 10.53 -12.60
CA ASP A 187 -34.51 11.29 -11.34
C ASP A 187 -33.28 12.20 -11.25
N GLU A 188 -33.56 13.49 -11.12
CA GLU A 188 -32.63 14.62 -11.12
C GLU A 188 -31.91 14.73 -9.77
N GLU A 189 -30.61 14.42 -9.73
CA GLU A 189 -29.67 14.99 -8.75
C GLU A 189 -28.40 15.42 -9.49
N ASP A 190 -28.18 16.73 -9.54
CA ASP A 190 -27.08 17.40 -10.23
C ASP A 190 -25.71 16.84 -9.81
N GLU A 191 -25.15 15.98 -10.66
CA GLU A 191 -23.79 15.46 -10.57
C GLU A 191 -22.80 16.59 -10.88
N TYR A 192 -22.01 16.97 -9.89
CA TYR A 192 -20.90 17.91 -10.02
C TYR A 192 -19.88 17.37 -11.03
N VAL A 193 -19.94 17.85 -12.27
CA VAL A 193 -18.94 17.61 -13.32
C VAL A 193 -17.74 18.51 -13.04
N PRO A 194 -16.52 17.97 -12.77
CA PRO A 194 -15.33 18.78 -12.72
C PRO A 194 -15.01 19.28 -14.14
N GLU A 195 -15.13 20.59 -14.33
CA GLU A 195 -14.81 21.34 -15.54
C GLU A 195 -13.29 21.31 -15.79
N TRP A 196 -12.81 20.24 -16.44
CA TRP A 196 -11.43 20.13 -16.95
C TRP A 196 -11.36 19.50 -18.36
N GLN A 197 -12.44 19.58 -19.13
CA GLN A 197 -12.35 19.52 -20.59
C GLN A 197 -12.20 20.97 -21.08
N GLU A 198 -10.95 21.41 -21.26
CA GLU A 198 -10.36 21.61 -22.58
C GLU A 198 -10.91 22.85 -23.30
N GLU A 199 -10.23 23.97 -23.08
CA GLU A 199 -9.90 24.88 -24.18
C GLU A 199 -8.39 24.73 -24.41
N TYR A 200 -8.00 23.73 -25.20
CA TYR A 200 -6.73 23.80 -25.90
C TYR A 200 -6.95 24.79 -27.04
N ASP A 201 -6.42 26.00 -26.86
CA ASP A 201 -6.29 26.99 -27.92
C ASP A 201 -5.19 26.49 -28.87
N ASP A 202 -5.63 25.89 -29.98
CA ASP A 202 -4.79 25.51 -31.12
C ASP A 202 -4.37 26.79 -31.86
N GLU A 203 -3.40 27.55 -31.34
CA GLU A 203 -2.70 28.59 -32.10
C GLU A 203 -1.18 28.58 -31.80
N ASP A 204 -0.42 28.07 -32.78
CA ASP A 204 0.96 28.38 -33.18
C ASP A 204 2.12 28.21 -32.16
N LEU A 205 2.82 27.08 -32.25
CA LEU A 205 4.26 26.98 -31.94
C LEU A 205 5.01 26.30 -33.10
N ASP A 206 5.17 27.05 -34.19
CA ASP A 206 6.30 26.90 -35.10
C ASP A 206 7.50 27.62 -34.46
N ASP A 207 8.57 26.89 -34.12
CA ASP A 207 9.97 27.29 -34.40
C ASP A 207 10.94 26.20 -33.90
N ASP A 208 11.51 25.50 -34.89
CA ASP A 208 12.89 25.01 -34.98
C ASP A 208 13.75 24.99 -33.70
N ASP A 209 13.92 23.80 -33.12
CA ASP A 209 15.16 23.45 -32.41
C ASP A 209 15.73 22.14 -32.99
N ASP A 210 16.67 22.36 -33.91
CA ASP A 210 17.61 21.41 -34.50
C ASP A 210 18.41 20.68 -33.40
N ILE A 211 17.93 19.52 -32.96
CA ILE A 211 18.74 18.58 -32.17
C ILE A 211 19.64 17.80 -33.13
N SER A 212 20.70 18.45 -33.59
CA SER A 212 21.80 17.80 -34.29
C SER A 212 22.44 16.77 -33.36
N TYR A 213 22.36 15.50 -33.73
CA TYR A 213 23.19 14.45 -33.16
C TYR A 213 24.65 14.75 -33.51
N ASP A 214 25.43 15.21 -32.53
CA ASP A 214 26.89 15.15 -32.65
C ASP A 214 27.42 14.02 -31.77
N ASP A 215 28.17 13.18 -32.47
CA ASP A 215 28.89 11.99 -32.04
C ASP A 215 30.17 12.42 -31.30
N GLU A 216 30.77 11.47 -30.60
CA GLU A 216 32.11 11.53 -30.03
C GLU A 216 32.29 12.24 -28.67
N SER A 217 32.45 11.43 -27.61
CA SER A 217 33.73 11.38 -26.87
C SER A 217 33.77 10.24 -25.87
N GLU A 218 34.79 9.43 -26.07
CA GLU A 218 35.21 8.26 -25.30
C GLU A 218 35.76 8.61 -23.90
N ASN A 219 35.86 7.57 -23.07
CA ASN A 219 36.79 7.43 -21.93
C ASN A 219 36.51 8.23 -20.66
N LEU A 220 35.86 7.57 -19.69
CA LEU A 220 36.32 7.64 -18.30
C LEU A 220 36.67 6.23 -17.84
N GLU A 221 37.96 5.93 -17.94
CA GLU A 221 38.60 4.78 -17.35
C GLU A 221 38.39 4.77 -15.83
N ARG A 222 37.96 3.60 -15.38
CA ARG A 222 38.19 2.96 -14.09
C ARG A 222 39.36 3.54 -13.28
N ASP A 223 39.03 4.23 -12.19
CA ASP A 223 39.87 4.27 -10.99
C ASP A 223 39.21 3.49 -9.87
N GLY A 224 39.78 2.31 -9.61
CA GLY A 224 39.44 1.47 -8.48
C GLY A 224 39.97 2.06 -7.19
N PHE A 225 39.12 2.19 -6.19
CA PHE A 225 39.55 2.43 -4.82
C PHE A 225 40.28 1.20 -4.29
N PHE A 226 41.61 1.24 -4.34
CA PHE A 226 42.49 0.41 -3.52
C PHE A 226 42.31 0.84 -2.06
N PHE A 227 41.88 -0.09 -1.20
CA PHE A 227 42.22 -0.03 0.22
C PHE A 227 43.65 -0.58 0.32
N ASP A 228 44.60 0.33 0.55
CA ASP A 228 45.98 -0.05 0.88
C ASP A 228 46.02 -0.27 2.39
N ASP A 229 46.19 -1.54 2.77
CA ASP A 229 46.66 -1.95 4.08
C ASP A 229 48.14 -1.56 4.16
N GLU A 230 48.51 -0.58 5.00
CA GLU A 230 49.87 -0.55 5.54
C GLU A 230 49.85 -0.24 7.04
N ASP A 231 50.27 -1.26 7.77
CA ASP A 231 50.69 -1.29 9.15
C ASP A 231 51.77 -0.23 9.43
N GLU A 232 51.67 0.47 10.57
CA GLU A 232 52.89 0.97 11.24
C GLU A 232 52.81 0.76 12.76
N PRO A 233 53.73 -0.01 13.36
CA PRO A 233 53.86 -0.19 14.80
C PRO A 233 55.01 0.64 15.34
N PHE A 234 54.85 1.48 16.38
CA PHE A 234 55.99 1.94 17.17
C PHE A 234 55.63 2.27 18.64
N ASP A 235 56.35 1.55 19.52
CA ASP A 235 56.67 1.71 20.97
C ASP A 235 55.57 1.98 22.02
#